data_AF-A0A850BJJ2-F1
#
_entry.id   AF-A0A850BJJ2-F1
#
_cell.length_a   1.000
_cell.length_b   1.000
_cell.length_c   1.000
_cell.angle_alpha   90.00
_cell.angle_beta   90.00
_cell.angle_gamma   90.00
#
_symmetry.space_group_name_H-M   'P 1'
#
loop_
_entity.id
_entity.type
_entity.pdbx_description
1 polymer ?
#
loop_
_entity_poly.entity_id
_entity_poly.type
_entity_poly.pdbx_seq_one_letter_code
_entity_poly.pdbx_strand_id
1 'polypeptide(L)'
;MRPRETSFFSAFFVLAAAAAIGAMGSLSCGPSQETIEADRVLRAIDKLRDAPPEPLAGREVLVTELERTPAASPPAVKARDACARAYRLLIDGKKLSERVAKQLADPKTLTLDVGRDLASAETKIAESSAAMPACESAVADLRRSGAARR
;
A
#
# COMPACT_ATOMS: atom_id res chain seq x y z
N MET A 1 -59.70 -32.72 42.72
CA MET A 1 -58.64 -33.53 42.10
C MET A 1 -57.29 -32.94 42.54
N ARG A 2 -56.54 -33.66 43.41
CA ARG A 2 -55.07 -33.72 43.67
C ARG A 2 -54.12 -32.49 43.39
N PRO A 3 -52.97 -32.35 44.08
CA PRO A 3 -52.80 -31.55 45.31
C PRO A 3 -51.57 -30.58 45.28
N ARG A 4 -51.38 -29.87 46.41
CA ARG A 4 -50.13 -29.48 47.12
C ARG A 4 -48.83 -29.11 46.37
N GLU A 5 -48.28 -27.99 46.84
CA GLU A 5 -46.88 -27.74 47.23
C GLU A 5 -45.79 -27.80 46.14
N THR A 6 -45.08 -26.69 45.97
CA THR A 6 -43.64 -26.61 46.31
C THR A 6 -43.16 -25.16 46.18
N SER A 7 -43.12 -24.45 47.30
CA SER A 7 -42.27 -23.27 47.47
C SER A 7 -40.83 -23.75 47.57
N PHE A 8 -40.02 -23.40 46.57
CA PHE A 8 -38.59 -23.73 46.51
C PHE A 8 -37.81 -22.42 46.41
N PHE A 9 -37.70 -21.67 47.50
CA PHE A 9 -36.84 -20.47 47.54
C PHE A 9 -36.35 -20.21 48.96
N SER A 10 -35.28 -20.89 49.36
CA SER A 10 -34.36 -20.41 50.41
C SER A 10 -33.14 -21.32 50.48
N ALA A 11 -32.02 -20.79 50.03
CA ALA A 11 -30.66 -20.99 50.57
C ALA A 11 -29.65 -20.60 49.47
N PHE A 12 -29.38 -19.29 49.31
CA PHE A 12 -28.12 -18.88 48.69
C PHE A 12 -27.15 -18.47 49.78
N PHE A 13 -26.21 -19.38 49.95
CA PHE A 13 -25.09 -19.41 50.87
C PHE A 13 -23.93 -18.57 50.30
N VAL A 14 -23.18 -17.95 51.21
CA VAL A 14 -21.73 -17.64 51.15
C VAL A 14 -21.31 -16.31 50.51
N LEU A 15 -21.03 -15.40 51.43
CA LEU A 15 -20.05 -14.33 51.34
C LEU A 15 -18.62 -14.93 51.34
N ALA A 16 -17.79 -14.64 50.33
CA ALA A 16 -16.33 -14.76 50.42
C ALA A 16 -15.65 -13.81 49.42
N ALA A 17 -14.98 -12.79 49.96
CA ALA A 17 -14.13 -11.86 49.24
C ALA A 17 -12.69 -12.41 49.15
N ALA A 18 -12.03 -12.29 47.99
CA ALA A 18 -10.59 -12.09 47.89
C ALA A 18 -10.19 -11.80 46.43
N ALA A 19 -9.54 -10.65 46.23
CA ALA A 19 -8.96 -10.22 44.98
C ALA A 19 -7.68 -10.98 44.66
N ALA A 20 -7.48 -11.36 43.40
CA ALA A 20 -6.17 -11.67 42.82
C ALA A 20 -6.13 -11.12 41.39
N ILE A 21 -5.78 -9.84 41.29
CA ILE A 21 -5.31 -9.19 40.07
C ILE A 21 -3.96 -9.83 39.74
N GLY A 22 -3.94 -10.68 38.72
CA GLY A 22 -2.73 -11.32 38.19
C GLY A 22 -2.57 -10.99 36.72
N ALA A 23 -1.96 -9.84 36.45
CA ALA A 23 -1.60 -9.37 35.11
C ALA A 23 -0.57 -10.31 34.47
N MET A 24 -1.01 -11.18 33.57
CA MET A 24 -0.14 -11.81 32.58
C MET A 24 -0.24 -11.00 31.28
N GLY A 25 0.33 -9.79 31.30
CA GLY A 25 0.73 -9.11 30.09
C GLY A 25 1.92 -9.85 29.50
N SER A 26 1.65 -10.78 28.58
CA SER A 26 2.70 -11.35 27.75
C SER A 26 3.40 -10.21 27.02
N LEU A 27 4.70 -10.11 27.26
CA LEU A 27 5.65 -9.29 26.53
C LEU A 27 5.43 -9.48 25.02
N SER A 28 4.77 -8.52 24.39
CA SER A 28 4.72 -8.38 22.94
C SER A 28 6.10 -7.90 22.46
N CYS A 29 7.10 -8.79 22.47
CA CYS A 29 8.40 -8.59 21.83
C CYS A 29 8.28 -8.77 20.31
N GLY A 30 7.36 -8.05 19.68
CA GLY A 30 7.13 -8.06 18.24
C GLY A 30 7.26 -6.65 17.66
N PRO A 31 7.61 -6.51 16.37
CA PRO A 31 7.65 -5.22 15.71
C PRO A 31 6.27 -4.55 15.78
N SER A 32 6.25 -3.23 15.98
CA SER A 32 5.00 -2.47 15.97
C SER A 32 4.30 -2.61 14.61
N GLN A 33 2.97 -2.52 14.61
CA GLN A 33 2.15 -2.59 13.38
C GLN A 33 2.64 -1.60 12.32
N GLU A 34 3.05 -0.39 12.74
CA GLU A 34 3.61 0.61 11.84
C GLU A 34 4.93 0.19 11.19
N THR A 35 5.80 -0.52 11.93
CA THR A 35 7.05 -1.06 11.37
C THR A 35 6.75 -2.12 10.31
N ILE A 36 5.76 -2.99 10.57
CA ILE A 36 5.32 -4.01 9.62
C ILE A 36 4.75 -3.37 8.34
N GLU A 37 3.95 -2.31 8.47
CA GLU A 37 3.43 -1.54 7.33
C GLU A 37 4.54 -0.87 6.54
N ALA A 38 5.46 -0.18 7.22
CA ALA A 38 6.60 0.50 6.59
C ALA A 38 7.45 -0.49 5.77
N ASP A 39 7.82 -1.63 6.37
CA ASP A 39 8.60 -2.66 5.70
C ASP A 39 7.84 -3.26 4.50
N ARG A 40 6.51 -3.41 4.58
CA ARG A 40 5.69 -3.90 3.46
C ARG A 40 5.69 -2.92 2.29
N VAL A 41 5.45 -1.63 2.56
CA VAL A 41 5.43 -0.58 1.52
C VAL A 41 6.81 -0.43 0.88
N LEU A 42 7.88 -0.40 1.68
CA LEU A 42 9.24 -0.30 1.17
C LEU A 42 9.60 -1.48 0.27
N ARG A 43 9.27 -2.72 0.65
CA ARG A 43 9.48 -3.89 -0.22
C ARG A 43 8.73 -3.79 -1.54
N ALA A 44 7.49 -3.30 -1.54
CA ALA A 44 6.72 -3.13 -2.77
C ALA A 44 7.37 -2.09 -3.71
N ILE A 45 7.87 -0.98 -3.13
CA ILE A 45 8.59 0.06 -3.88
C ILE A 45 9.92 -0.48 -4.43
N ASP A 46 10.71 -1.18 -3.62
CA ASP A 46 11.99 -1.75 -4.03
C ASP A 46 11.78 -2.78 -5.16
N LYS A 47 10.77 -3.66 -5.06
CA LYS A 47 10.38 -4.59 -6.15
C LYS A 47 10.08 -3.85 -7.46
N LEU A 48 9.41 -2.70 -7.41
CA LEU A 48 9.10 -1.88 -8.58
C LEU A 48 10.34 -1.15 -9.14
N ARG A 49 11.25 -0.71 -8.27
CA ARG A 49 12.53 -0.09 -8.65
C ARG A 49 13.46 -1.07 -9.35
N ASP A 50 13.58 -2.27 -8.80
CA ASP A 50 14.50 -3.30 -9.26
C ASP A 50 13.96 -4.10 -10.45
N ALA A 51 12.66 -3.97 -10.76
CA ALA A 51 12.07 -4.61 -11.93
C ALA A 51 12.71 -4.11 -13.24
N PRO A 52 12.86 -4.97 -14.26
CA PRO A 52 13.27 -4.55 -15.59
C PRO A 52 12.40 -3.41 -16.16
N PRO A 53 12.96 -2.53 -17.02
CA PRO A 53 12.20 -1.45 -17.63
C PRO A 53 11.13 -1.97 -18.60
N GLU A 54 11.35 -3.14 -19.21
CA GLU A 54 10.44 -3.83 -20.13
C GLU A 54 10.27 -5.31 -19.74
N PRO A 55 9.11 -5.93 -20.01
CA PRO A 55 7.92 -5.34 -20.64
C PRO A 55 7.09 -4.46 -19.68
N LEU A 56 6.50 -3.37 -20.19
CA LEU A 56 5.66 -2.46 -19.41
C LEU A 56 4.50 -3.13 -18.66
N ALA A 57 3.92 -4.19 -19.22
CA ALA A 57 2.83 -4.94 -18.59
C ALA A 57 3.23 -5.51 -17.22
N GLY A 58 4.47 -6.01 -17.08
CA GLY A 58 4.97 -6.50 -15.80
C GLY A 58 5.09 -5.38 -14.77
N ARG A 59 5.57 -4.20 -15.18
CA ARG A 59 5.69 -3.04 -14.29
C ARG A 59 4.33 -2.49 -13.85
N GLU A 60 3.32 -2.55 -14.71
CA GLU A 60 1.97 -2.10 -14.39
C GLU A 60 1.33 -2.94 -13.28
N VAL A 61 1.57 -4.26 -13.30
CA VAL A 61 1.15 -5.15 -12.22
C VAL A 61 1.80 -4.71 -10.90
N LEU A 62 3.09 -4.41 -10.89
CA LEU A 62 3.81 -3.97 -9.68
C LEU A 62 3.32 -2.62 -9.15
N VAL A 63 2.98 -1.66 -10.02
CA VAL A 63 2.36 -0.39 -9.59
C VAL A 63 0.99 -0.65 -8.96
N THR A 64 0.19 -1.53 -9.55
CA THR A 64 -1.13 -1.89 -9.01
C THR A 64 -1.01 -2.64 -7.68
N GLU A 65 0.00 -3.50 -7.51
CA GLU A 65 0.34 -4.12 -6.23
C GLU A 65 0.73 -3.07 -5.17
N LEU A 66 1.55 -2.08 -5.54
CA LEU A 66 1.92 -0.98 -4.66
C LEU A 66 0.68 -0.18 -4.21
N GLU A 67 -0.19 0.23 -5.14
CA GLU A 67 -1.44 0.95 -4.84
C GLU A 67 -2.35 0.18 -3.87
N ARG A 68 -2.38 -1.15 -3.98
CA ARG A 68 -3.18 -2.03 -3.13
C ARG A 68 -2.48 -2.41 -1.82
N THR A 69 -1.24 -2.00 -1.61
CA THR A 69 -0.50 -2.35 -0.40
C THR A 69 -1.16 -1.71 0.82
N PRO A 70 -1.57 -2.50 1.84
CA PRO A 70 -2.19 -1.95 3.03
C PRO A 70 -1.21 -1.05 3.80
N ALA A 71 -1.65 0.17 4.05
CA ALA A 71 -0.97 1.19 4.83
C ALA A 71 -2.01 2.04 5.55
N ALA A 72 -1.85 2.23 6.86
CA ALA A 72 -2.70 3.07 7.69
C ALA A 72 -1.90 4.20 8.35
N SER A 73 -0.61 3.96 8.64
CA SER A 73 0.27 5.01 9.15
C SER A 73 0.48 6.12 8.10
N PRO A 74 0.40 7.41 8.49
CA PRO A 74 0.62 8.54 7.58
C PRO A 74 1.89 8.46 6.72
N PRO A 75 3.09 8.11 7.25
CA PRO A 75 4.28 8.02 6.42
C PRO A 75 4.20 6.88 5.38
N ALA A 76 3.58 5.74 5.72
CA ALA A 76 3.44 4.62 4.79
C ALA A 76 2.45 4.94 3.66
N VAL A 77 1.32 5.59 3.98
CA VAL A 77 0.34 6.07 2.98
C VAL A 77 0.99 7.07 2.04
N LYS A 78 1.71 8.07 2.58
CA LYS A 78 2.39 9.09 1.78
C LYS A 78 3.40 8.48 0.81
N ALA A 79 4.23 7.53 1.27
CA ALA A 79 5.21 6.86 0.41
C ALA A 79 4.55 6.01 -0.68
N ARG A 80 3.53 5.21 -0.31
CA ARG A 80 2.77 4.39 -1.25
C ARG A 80 2.17 5.25 -2.36
N ASP A 81 1.43 6.30 -2.00
CA ASP A 81 0.66 7.10 -2.94
C ASP A 81 1.56 7.96 -3.83
N ALA A 82 2.60 8.59 -3.26
CA ALA A 82 3.55 9.38 -4.03
C ALA A 82 4.31 8.54 -5.07
N CYS A 83 4.79 7.37 -4.67
CA CYS A 83 5.50 6.48 -5.57
C CYS A 83 4.57 5.83 -6.61
N ALA A 84 3.38 5.36 -6.21
CA ALA A 84 2.38 4.84 -7.13
C ALA A 84 2.05 5.87 -8.23
N ARG A 85 1.80 7.14 -7.86
CA ARG A 85 1.54 8.22 -8.82
C ARG A 85 2.70 8.42 -9.78
N ALA A 86 3.93 8.56 -9.28
CA ALA A 86 5.10 8.81 -10.11
C ALA A 86 5.32 7.70 -11.13
N TYR A 87 5.22 6.43 -10.72
CA TYR A 87 5.40 5.30 -11.61
C TYR A 87 4.22 5.08 -12.57
N ARG A 88 2.98 5.34 -12.16
CA ARG A 88 1.80 5.25 -13.03
C ARG A 88 1.94 6.21 -14.21
N LEU A 89 2.33 7.47 -13.95
CA LEU A 89 2.59 8.47 -14.99
C LEU A 89 3.69 8.01 -15.95
N LEU A 90 4.79 7.44 -15.43
CA LEU A 90 5.88 6.95 -16.26
C LEU A 90 5.42 5.82 -17.20
N ILE A 91 4.71 4.83 -16.66
CA ILE A 91 4.23 3.68 -17.44
C ILE A 91 3.26 4.16 -18.52
N ASP A 92 2.32 5.03 -18.17
CA ASP A 92 1.36 5.57 -19.13
C ASP A 92 2.05 6.34 -20.27
N GLY A 93 3.03 7.19 -19.93
CA GLY A 93 3.82 7.93 -20.92
C GLY A 93 4.62 7.00 -21.84
N LYS A 94 5.22 5.94 -21.29
CA LYS A 94 5.90 4.91 -22.09
C LYS A 94 4.96 4.13 -23.01
N LYS A 95 3.77 3.75 -22.53
CA LYS A 95 2.75 3.09 -23.36
C LYS A 95 2.31 3.95 -24.54
N LEU A 96 2.16 5.26 -24.34
CA LEU A 96 1.90 6.21 -25.42
C LEU A 96 3.08 6.25 -26.41
N SER A 97 4.31 6.32 -25.89
CA SER A 97 5.53 6.32 -26.72
C SER A 97 5.65 5.05 -27.58
N GLU A 98 5.36 3.87 -27.01
CA GLU A 98 5.35 2.61 -27.75
C GLU A 98 4.29 2.58 -28.86
N ARG A 99 3.11 3.16 -28.61
CA ARG A 99 2.07 3.27 -29.64
C ARG A 99 2.52 4.18 -30.77
N VAL A 100 3.10 5.34 -30.45
CA VAL A 100 3.67 6.25 -31.46
C VAL A 100 4.75 5.54 -32.26
N ALA A 101 5.68 4.85 -31.61
CA ALA A 101 6.74 4.09 -32.29
C ALA A 101 6.19 3.03 -33.24
N LYS A 102 5.13 2.30 -32.83
CA LYS A 102 4.44 1.33 -33.70
C LYS A 102 3.79 2.01 -34.90
N GLN A 103 3.13 3.15 -34.71
CA GLN A 103 2.49 3.90 -35.80
C GLN A 103 3.50 4.46 -36.81
N LEU A 104 4.67 4.89 -36.33
CA LEU A 104 5.75 5.40 -37.19
C LEU A 104 6.47 4.28 -37.95
N ALA A 105 6.47 3.05 -37.43
CA ALA A 105 7.10 1.91 -38.09
C ALA A 105 6.28 1.35 -39.26
N ASP A 106 4.95 1.53 -39.27
CA ASP A 106 4.07 1.13 -40.37
C ASP A 106 3.15 2.30 -40.79
N PRO A 107 3.37 2.92 -41.98
CA PRO A 107 2.54 3.99 -42.50
C PRO A 107 1.04 3.68 -42.58
N LYS A 108 0.65 2.40 -42.67
CA LYS A 108 -0.76 1.98 -42.69
C LYS A 108 -1.45 2.14 -41.34
N THR A 109 -0.68 2.21 -40.26
CA THR A 109 -1.17 2.33 -38.89
C THR A 109 -1.13 3.78 -38.39
N LEU A 110 -0.62 4.71 -39.21
CA LEU A 110 -0.55 6.13 -38.88
C LEU A 110 -1.96 6.70 -38.74
N THR A 111 -2.28 7.23 -37.57
CA THR A 111 -3.54 7.95 -37.33
C THR A 111 -3.28 9.43 -37.13
N LEU A 112 -4.32 10.26 -37.27
CA LEU A 112 -4.26 11.69 -36.96
C LEU A 112 -3.94 11.95 -35.47
N ASP A 113 -4.03 10.93 -34.61
CA ASP A 113 -3.79 11.04 -33.18
C ASP A 113 -2.32 10.89 -32.81
N VAL A 114 -1.42 10.51 -33.74
CA VAL A 114 0.01 10.27 -33.44
C VAL A 114 0.68 11.46 -32.76
N GLY A 115 0.37 12.69 -33.20
CA GLY A 115 0.88 13.91 -32.59
C GLY A 115 0.30 14.17 -31.19
N ARG A 116 -0.98 13.83 -30.97
CA ARG A 116 -1.62 13.95 -29.65
C ARG A 116 -1.05 12.91 -28.67
N ASP A 117 -0.84 11.68 -29.13
CA ASP A 117 -0.27 10.61 -28.34
C ASP A 117 1.17 10.94 -27.94
N LEU A 118 1.98 11.51 -28.86
CA LEU A 118 3.34 11.97 -28.56
C LEU A 118 3.34 13.10 -27.51
N ALA A 119 2.55 14.16 -27.70
CA ALA A 119 2.47 15.25 -26.74
C ALA A 119 1.99 14.78 -25.35
N SER A 120 1.04 13.83 -25.32
CA SER A 120 0.56 13.22 -24.09
C SER A 120 1.63 12.34 -23.43
N ALA A 121 2.45 11.64 -24.21
CA ALA A 121 3.56 10.84 -23.71
C ALA A 121 4.57 11.73 -22.99
N GLU A 122 5.01 12.79 -23.65
CA GLU A 122 5.98 13.76 -23.12
C GLU A 122 5.46 14.42 -21.85
N THR A 123 4.19 14.85 -21.85
CA THR A 123 3.55 15.43 -20.67
C THR A 123 3.58 14.48 -19.50
N LYS A 124 3.17 13.21 -19.68
CA LYS A 124 3.16 12.24 -18.58
C LYS A 124 4.56 11.89 -18.09
N ILE A 125 5.56 11.83 -18.97
CA ILE A 125 6.96 11.59 -18.60
C ILE A 125 7.51 12.78 -17.80
N ALA A 126 7.19 14.01 -18.20
CA ALA A 126 7.55 15.22 -17.49
C ALA A 126 6.90 15.28 -16.11
N GLU A 127 5.59 15.01 -16.02
CA GLU A 127 4.85 14.95 -14.75
C GLU A 127 5.36 13.85 -13.82
N SER A 128 5.74 12.69 -14.37
CA SER A 128 6.38 11.62 -13.59
C SER A 128 7.71 12.08 -13.00
N SER A 129 8.54 12.71 -13.83
CA SER A 129 9.85 13.23 -13.41
C SER A 129 9.70 14.30 -12.33
N ALA A 130 8.71 15.19 -12.47
CA ALA A 130 8.38 16.19 -11.46
C ALA A 130 7.81 15.59 -10.16
N ALA A 131 7.17 14.42 -10.23
CA ALA A 131 6.62 13.72 -9.07
C ALA A 131 7.66 12.88 -8.31
N MET A 132 8.74 12.46 -8.98
CA MET A 132 9.72 11.54 -8.41
C MET A 132 10.39 12.06 -7.12
N PRO A 133 10.75 13.35 -6.99
CA PRO A 133 11.31 13.88 -5.74
C PRO A 133 10.39 13.67 -4.52
N ALA A 134 9.06 13.76 -4.71
CA ALA A 134 8.11 13.52 -3.64
C ALA A 134 8.07 12.05 -3.22
N CYS A 135 8.17 11.12 -4.18
CA CYS A 135 8.32 9.68 -3.89
C CYS A 135 9.61 9.41 -3.11
N GLU A 136 10.75 9.93 -3.58
CA GLU A 136 12.05 9.72 -2.93
C GLU A 136 12.09 10.28 -1.50
N SER A 137 11.58 11.50 -1.32
CA SER A 137 11.45 12.12 0.01
C SER A 137 10.56 11.28 0.93
N ALA A 138 9.41 10.81 0.44
CA ALA A 138 8.49 10.01 1.26
C ALA A 138 9.09 8.64 1.64
N VAL A 139 9.85 8.01 0.74
CA VAL A 139 10.60 6.77 1.04
C VAL A 139 11.67 7.03 2.11
N ALA A 140 12.40 8.13 2.02
CA ALA A 140 13.41 8.49 3.01
C ALA A 140 12.76 8.76 4.40
N ASP A 141 11.64 9.48 4.44
CA ASP A 141 10.86 9.72 5.66
C ASP A 141 10.35 8.41 6.27
N LEU A 142 9.83 7.50 5.44
CA LEU A 142 9.33 6.21 5.88
C LEU A 142 10.44 5.35 6.50
N ARG A 143 11.61 5.30 5.87
CA ARG A 143 12.79 4.57 6.38
C ARG A 143 13.24 5.12 7.73
N ARG A 144 13.29 6.45 7.90
CA ARG A 144 13.63 7.08 9.19
C ARG A 144 12.59 6.76 10.27
N SER A 145 11.31 6.87 9.93
CA SER A 145 10.20 6.61 10.86
C SER A 145 10.12 5.16 11.32
N GLY A 146 10.47 4.20 10.44
CA GLY A 146 10.52 2.78 10.77
C GLY A 146 11.80 2.36 11.52
N ALA A 147 12.91 3.09 11.35
CA ALA A 147 14.15 2.86 12.09
C ALA A 147 14.10 3.40 13.52
N ALA A 148 13.46 4.56 13.73
CA ALA A 148 13.35 5.21 15.05
C ALA A 148 12.45 4.46 16.07
N ARG A 149 11.80 3.36 15.65
CA ARG A 149 10.85 2.60 16.47
C ARG A 149 11.31 1.17 16.77
N ARG A 150 12.53 0.81 16.39
CA ARG A 150 13.20 -0.44 16.78
C ARG A 150 14.12 -0.17 17.95
#